data_AF-A0A356KGS3-F1
#
_entry.id   AF-A0A356KGS3-F1
#
_cell.length_a   1.000
_cell.length_b   1.000
_cell.length_c   1.000
_cell.angle_alpha   90.00
_cell.angle_beta   90.00
_cell.angle_gamma   90.00
#
_symmetry.space_group_name_H-M   'P 1'
#
loop_
_entity.id
_entity.type
_entity.pdbx_description
1 polymer ?
#
loop_
_entity_poly.entity_id
_entity_poly.type
_entity_poly.pdbx_seq_one_letter_code
_entity_poly.pdbx_strand_id
1 'polypeptide(L)' 'EPGRGLRVSARASDGVVEAIEGEDPSVFRLGVQWHPENLGAAAMGGGLFAGLIEAASKFSYARA' A
#
# COMPACT_ATOMS: atom_id res chain seq x y z
N GLU A 1 -14.20 10.84 1.95
CA GLU A 1 -13.07 11.13 1.03
C GLU A 1 -11.74 11.12 1.77
N PRO A 2 -10.68 10.54 1.18
CA PRO A 2 -9.35 10.53 1.76
C PRO A 2 -8.73 11.94 1.79
N GLY A 3 -7.65 12.11 2.55
CA GLY A 3 -6.90 13.37 2.60
C GLY A 3 -6.33 13.78 1.25
N ARG A 4 -5.92 15.06 1.11
CA ARG A 4 -5.32 15.58 -0.12
C ARG A 4 -4.11 14.74 -0.56
N GLY A 5 -4.01 14.44 -1.86
CA GLY A 5 -2.90 13.69 -2.44
C GLY A 5 -3.02 12.17 -2.27
N LEU A 6 -4.19 11.69 -1.85
CA LEU A 6 -4.51 10.28 -1.68
C LEU A 6 -5.74 9.92 -2.51
N ARG A 7 -5.74 8.71 -3.06
CA ARG A 7 -6.87 8.12 -3.78
C ARG A 7 -7.33 6.82 -3.10
N VAL A 8 -8.61 6.50 -3.20
CA VAL A 8 -9.14 5.20 -2.79
C VAL A 8 -8.74 4.15 -3.84
N SER A 9 -8.08 3.07 -3.42
CA SER A 9 -7.66 1.98 -4.31
C SER A 9 -8.37 0.65 -4.05
N ALA A 10 -9.04 0.49 -2.91
CA ALA A 10 -9.92 -0.65 -2.66
C ALA A 10 -11.15 -0.27 -1.83
N ARG A 11 -12.27 -0.95 -2.09
CA ARG A 11 -13.50 -0.86 -1.31
C ARG A 11 -14.06 -2.26 -1.06
N ALA A 12 -14.64 -2.46 0.12
CA ALA A 12 -15.45 -3.63 0.43
C ALA A 12 -16.82 -3.55 -0.27
N SER A 13 -17.58 -4.64 -0.25
CA SER A 13 -18.89 -4.74 -0.90
C SER A 13 -19.95 -3.81 -0.28
N ASP A 14 -19.77 -3.40 0.97
CA ASP A 14 -20.59 -2.41 1.67
C ASP A 14 -20.15 -0.95 1.39
N GLY A 15 -19.11 -0.76 0.58
CA GLY A 15 -18.58 0.55 0.19
C GLY A 15 -17.53 1.13 1.14
N VAL A 16 -17.21 0.44 2.24
CA VAL A 16 -16.13 0.84 3.17
C VAL A 16 -14.80 0.86 2.42
N VAL A 17 -14.01 1.90 2.64
CA VAL A 17 -12.67 2.04 2.04
C VAL A 17 -11.71 1.08 2.74
N GLU A 18 -11.09 0.20 1.97
CA GLU A 18 -10.17 -0.82 2.47
C GLU A 18 -8.71 -0.50 2.15
N ALA A 19 -8.44 0.29 1.10
CA ALA A 19 -7.09 0.75 0.78
C ALA A 19 -7.06 2.15 0.18
N ILE A 20 -5.97 2.85 0.45
CA ILE A 20 -5.64 4.15 -0.11
C ILE A 20 -4.18 4.18 -0.59
N GLU A 21 -3.94 4.95 -1.66
CA GLU A 21 -2.62 5.13 -2.25
C GLU A 21 -2.31 6.61 -2.47
N GLY A 22 -1.02 6.95 -2.47
CA GLY A 22 -0.58 8.27 -2.92
C GLY A 22 -0.86 8.49 -4.41
N GLU A 23 -1.21 9.72 -4.78
CA GLU A 23 -1.43 10.09 -6.19
C GLU A 23 -0.12 10.31 -6.95
N ASP A 24 0.96 10.65 -6.25
CA ASP A 24 2.29 10.83 -6.82
C ASP A 24 2.99 9.47 -6.97
N PRO A 25 3.19 8.98 -8.21
CA PRO A 25 3.79 7.66 -8.46
C PRO A 25 5.28 7.60 -8.13
N SER A 26 5.95 8.74 -7.90
CA SER A 26 7.38 8.77 -7.56
C SER A 26 7.67 8.40 -6.10
N VAL A 27 6.63 8.38 -5.24
CA VAL A 27 6.76 8.08 -3.81
C VAL A 27 5.83 6.93 -3.46
N PHE A 28 6.40 5.85 -2.92
CA PHE A 28 5.61 4.73 -2.43
C PHE A 28 4.79 5.14 -1.19
N ARG A 29 3.47 5.16 -1.33
CA ARG A 29 2.50 5.44 -0.25
C ARG A 29 1.32 4.50 -0.41
N LEU A 30 1.14 3.60 0.54
CA LEU A 30 0.06 2.62 0.56
C LEU A 30 -0.42 2.44 2.00
N GLY A 31 -1.73 2.47 2.20
CA GLY A 31 -2.38 2.12 3.46
C GLY A 31 -3.50 1.13 3.20
N VAL A 32 -3.60 0.10 4.04
CA VAL A 32 -4.65 -0.91 3.99
C VAL A 32 -5.33 -0.99 5.35
N GLN A 33 -6.63 -1.26 5.37
CA GLN A 33 -7.41 -1.32 6.61
C GLN A 33 -7.35 -2.72 7.24
N TRP A 34 -7.24 -3.77 6.43
CA TRP A 34 -7.04 -5.14 6.91
C TRP A 34 -5.65 -5.35 7.51
N HIS A 35 -5.46 -6.51 8.16
CA HIS A 35 -4.19 -6.94 8.75
C HIS A 35 -3.43 -7.89 7.82
N PRO A 36 -2.66 -7.41 6.83
CA PRO A 36 -1.95 -8.26 5.88
C PRO A 36 -0.93 -9.19 6.53
N GLU A 37 -0.41 -8.83 7.71
CA GLU A 37 0.50 -9.64 8.52
C GLU A 37 -0.14 -10.96 8.99
N ASN A 38 -1.46 -11.01 9.12
CA ASN A 38 -2.18 -12.19 9.60
C ASN A 38 -2.59 -13.15 8.48
N LEU A 39 -2.42 -12.77 7.20
CA LEU A 39 -2.89 -13.56 6.05
C LEU A 39 -1.86 -14.60 5.57
N GLY A 40 -0.60 -14.51 6.01
CA GLY A 40 0.49 -15.37 5.57
C GLY A 40 1.01 -15.02 4.17
N ALA A 41 2.20 -15.56 3.83
CA ALA A 41 2.94 -15.15 2.64
C ALA A 41 2.28 -15.51 1.29
N ALA A 42 1.50 -16.59 1.24
CA ALA A 42 0.81 -17.03 0.02
C ALA A 42 -0.52 -16.30 -0.23
N ALA A 43 -1.00 -15.52 0.74
CA ALA A 43 -2.21 -14.73 0.61
C ALA A 43 -1.91 -13.29 0.19
N MET A 44 -2.96 -12.47 0.11
CA MET A 44 -2.93 -11.04 -0.24
C MET A 44 -1.94 -10.19 0.59
N GLY A 45 -1.41 -10.71 1.72
CA GLY A 45 -0.38 -10.04 2.51
C GLY A 45 1.01 -10.02 1.87
N GLY A 46 1.44 -11.11 1.24
CA GLY A 46 2.83 -11.26 0.77
C GLY A 46 3.25 -10.21 -0.26
N GLY A 47 2.39 -9.92 -1.23
CA GLY A 47 2.65 -8.92 -2.27
C GLY A 47 2.83 -7.49 -1.72
N LEU A 48 2.09 -7.14 -0.67
CA LEU A 48 2.18 -5.81 -0.05
C LEU A 48 3.55 -5.59 0.60
N PHE A 49 4.01 -6.58 1.37
CA PHE A 49 5.34 -6.51 1.99
C PHE A 49 6.45 -6.56 0.94
N ALA A 50 6.33 -7.38 -0.10
CA ALA A 50 7.30 -7.41 -1.19
C ALA A 50 7.41 -6.05 -1.89
N GLY A 51 6.29 -5.40 -2.21
CA GLY A 51 6.26 -4.06 -2.78
C GLY A 51 6.86 -2.99 -1.86
N LEU A 52 6.58 -3.07 -0.55
CA LEU A 52 7.18 -2.17 0.44
C LEU A 52 8.71 -2.33 0.50
N ILE A 53 9.20 -3.56 0.54
CA ILE A 53 10.65 -3.86 0.58
C ILE A 53 11.33 -3.36 -0.70
N GLU A 54 10.71 -3.58 -1.87
CA GLU A 54 11.23 -3.11 -3.14
C GLU A 54 11.36 -1.58 -3.17
N ALA A 55 10.31 -0.86 -2.75
CA ALA A 55 10.31 0.59 -2.72
C ALA A 55 11.34 1.16 -1.74
N ALA A 56 11.45 0.57 -0.54
CA ALA A 56 12.46 0.94 0.45
C ALA A 56 13.89 0.74 -0.07
N SER A 57 14.13 -0.37 -0.79
CA SER A 57 15.42 -0.67 -1.41
C SER A 57 15.79 0.36 -2.48
N LYS A 58 14.86 0.68 -3.39
CA LYS A 58 15.02 1.73 -4.41
C LYS A 58 15.33 3.09 -3.77
N PHE A 59 14.59 3.46 -2.73
CA PHE A 59 14.83 4.70 -1.99
C PHE A 59 16.23 4.73 -1.36
N SER A 60 16.66 3.63 -0.73
CA SER A 60 17.99 3.51 -0.15
C SER A 60 19.09 3.69 -1.20
N TYR A 61 18.95 3.07 -2.37
CA TYR A 61 19.94 3.21 -3.45
C TYR A 61 20.00 4.62 -4.02
N ALA A 62 18.86 5.31 -4.14
CA ALA A 62 18.82 6.68 -4.64
C ALA A 62 19.36 7.73 -3.65
N ARG A 63 19.55 7.35 -2.38
CA ARG A 63 20.05 8.21 -1.31
C ARG A 63 21.56 8.05 -1.06
N ALA A 64 22.17 6.99 -1.56
CA ALA A 64 23.61 6.74 -1.51
C ALA A 64 24.35 7.54 -2.59
#